data_AF-A0A2I0WYJ9-F1
#
_entry.id   AF-A0A2I0WYJ9-F1
#
_cell.length_a   1.000
_cell.length_b   1.000
_cell.length_c   1.000
_cell.angle_alpha   90.00
_cell.angle_beta   90.00
_cell.angle_gamma   90.00
#
_symmetry.space_group_name_H-M   'P 1'
#
loop_
_entity.id
_entity.type
_entity.pdbx_description
1 polymer ?
#
loop_
_entity_poly.entity_id
_entity_poly.type
_entity_poly.pdbx_seq_one_letter_code
_entity_poly.pdbx_strand_id
1 'polypeptide(L)' 'MNDIDDSYLTILVDESCDVSTKEQLAIAVRYVDKLGQVIERFIGVTHVTSTNAITLKAAVEALLAKHLLRLPTIRGQGPN' A
#
# COMPACT_ATOMS: atom_id res chain seq x y z
N MET A 1 -10.94 8.33 -1.86
CA MET A 1 -10.71 6.97 -2.38
C MET A 1 -12.08 6.32 -2.40
N ASN A 2 -12.97 6.84 -3.26
CA ASN A 2 -14.39 6.47 -3.25
C ASN A 2 -14.70 5.44 -4.34
N ASP A 3 -13.64 4.93 -4.98
CA ASP A 3 -13.70 4.10 -6.19
C ASP A 3 -13.29 2.65 -5.89
N ILE A 4 -12.86 2.37 -4.65
CA ILE A 4 -12.58 1.03 -4.13
C ILE A 4 -13.88 0.54 -3.50
N ASP A 5 -14.82 0.14 -4.36
CA ASP A 5 -16.05 -0.51 -3.93
C ASP A 5 -15.86 -2.01 -4.17
N ASP A 6 -15.80 -2.78 -3.07
CA ASP A 6 -15.63 -4.24 -3.01
C ASP A 6 -14.55 -4.87 -3.94
N SER A 7 -13.61 -4.06 -4.42
CA SER A 7 -12.62 -4.45 -5.42
C SER A 7 -11.43 -5.17 -4.78
N TYR A 8 -10.93 -6.22 -5.45
CA TYR A 8 -9.69 -6.90 -5.07
C TYR A 8 -8.52 -5.91 -5.05
N LEU A 9 -8.04 -5.59 -3.84
CA LEU A 9 -6.83 -4.79 -3.62
C LEU A 9 -5.62 -5.72 -3.61
N THR A 10 -4.67 -5.46 -4.51
CA THR A 10 -3.36 -6.13 -4.49
C THR A 10 -2.30 -5.13 -4.05
N ILE A 11 -1.41 -5.56 -3.16
CA ILE A 11 -0.25 -4.76 -2.73
C ILE A 11 0.96 -5.24 -3.52
N LEU A 12 1.60 -4.31 -4.20
CA LEU A 12 2.84 -4.53 -4.92
C LEU A 12 3.98 -4.00 -4.06
N VAL A 13 4.98 -4.85 -3.85
CA VAL A 13 6.12 -4.57 -2.98
C VAL A 13 7.38 -4.86 -3.79
N ASP A 14 8.24 -3.87 -3.92
CA ASP A 14 9.51 -3.98 -4.64
C ASP A 14 10.67 -3.65 -3.71
N GLU A 15 11.63 -4.58 -3.65
CA GLU A 15 12.86 -4.46 -2.87
C GLU A 15 13.94 -3.81 -3.73
N SER A 16 14.54 -2.73 -3.22
CA SER A 16 15.60 -2.01 -3.91
C SER A 16 16.62 -1.47 -2.92
N CYS A 17 17.75 -0.98 -3.42
CA CYS A 17 18.78 -0.32 -2.61
C CYS A 17 18.98 1.11 -3.08
N ASP A 18 19.21 2.04 -2.15
CA ASP A 18 19.60 3.40 -2.54
C ASP A 18 21.08 3.54 -2.90
N VAL A 19 21.46 4.76 -3.29
CA VAL A 19 22.84 5.14 -3.61
C VAL A 19 23.84 4.90 -2.48
N SER A 20 23.35 4.73 -1.23
CA SER A 20 24.16 4.39 -0.06
C SER A 20 24.13 2.89 0.28
N THR A 21 23.63 2.05 -0.63
CA THR A 21 23.48 0.58 -0.46
C THR A 21 22.59 0.18 0.70
N LYS A 22 21.68 1.06 1.12
CA LYS A 22 20.69 0.74 2.16
C LYS A 22 19.44 0.18 1.50
N GLU A 23 18.94 -0.89 2.08
CA GLU A 23 17.71 -1.54 1.68
C GLU A 23 16.50 -0.60 1.81
N GLN A 24 15.67 -0.61 0.78
CA GLN A 24 14.45 0.18 0.66
C GLN A 24 13.33 -0.68 0.09
N LEU A 25 12.12 -0.30 0.45
CA LEU A 25 10.90 -0.96 0.02
C LEU A 25 9.99 0.06 -0.64
N ALA A 26 9.75 -0.10 -1.94
CA ALA A 26 8.75 0.64 -2.67
C ALA A 26 7.42 -0.10 -2.60
N ILE A 27 6.34 0.62 -2.28
CA ILE A 27 5.00 0.05 -2.18
C ILE A 27 4.06 0.77 -3.14
N ALA A 28 3.32 -0.02 -3.90
CA ALA A 28 2.18 0.42 -4.69
C ALA A 28 0.95 -0.43 -4.38
N VAL A 29 -0.22 0.13 -4.63
CA VAL A 29 -1.49 -0.61 -4.59
C VAL A 29 -2.06 -0.70 -5.99
N ARG A 30 -2.62 -1.86 -6.32
CA ARG A 30 -3.37 -2.10 -7.55
C ARG A 30 -4.79 -2.48 -7.18
N TYR A 31 -5.76 -1.79 -7.75
CA TYR A 31 -7.19 -2.07 -7.56
C TYR A 31 -7.95 -1.87 -8.87
N VAL A 32 -9.16 -2.39 -8.95
CA VAL A 32 -10.07 -2.13 -10.08
C VAL A 32 -11.05 -1.05 -9.65
N ASP A 33 -11.18 0.02 -10.43
CA ASP A 33 -12.14 1.08 -10.15
C ASP A 33 -13.58 0.67 -10.51
N LYS A 34 -14.55 1.54 -10.19
CA LYS A 34 -15.97 1.33 -10.50
C LYS A 34 -16.28 1.22 -12.00
N LEU A 35 -15.37 1.64 -12.86
CA LEU A 35 -15.48 1.55 -14.31
C LEU A 35 -14.83 0.26 -14.85
N GLY A 36 -14.32 -0.60 -13.97
CA GLY A 36 -13.63 -1.83 -14.34
C GLY A 36 -12.18 -1.62 -14.78
N GLN A 37 -11.61 -0.43 -14.56
CA GLN A 37 -10.23 -0.12 -14.97
C GLN A 37 -9.25 -0.52 -13.87
N VAL A 38 -8.14 -1.13 -14.28
CA VAL A 38 -7.03 -1.42 -13.37
C VAL A 38 -6.28 -0.13 -13.07
N ILE A 39 -6.33 0.31 -11.82
CA ILE A 39 -5.61 1.46 -11.30
C ILE A 39 -4.45 0.99 -10.46
N GLU A 40 -3.26 1.51 -10.75
CA GLU A 40 -2.07 1.33 -9.94
C GLU A 40 -1.66 2.67 -9.32
N ARG A 41 -1.41 2.68 -8.01
CA ARG A 41 -1.07 3.88 -7.27
C ARG A 41 0.14 3.63 -6.38
N PHE A 42 1.21 4.37 -6.67
CA PHE A 42 2.37 4.43 -5.81
C PHE A 42 2.02 5.04 -4.44
N ILE A 43 2.41 4.38 -3.37
CA ILE A 43 2.13 4.78 -1.98
C ILE A 43 3.34 5.50 -1.38
N GLY A 44 4.53 4.92 -1.55
CA GLY A 44 5.76 5.50 -1.02
C GLY A 44 6.93 4.51 -1.02
N VAL A 45 8.09 5.05 -0.63
CA VAL A 45 9.29 4.26 -0.30
C VAL A 45 9.55 4.38 1.19
N THR A 46 9.96 3.28 1.83
CA THR A 46 10.51 3.30 3.18
C THR A 46 11.84 2.58 3.22
N HIS A 47 12.76 3.10 4.03
CA HIS A 47 13.97 2.36 4.36
C HIS A 47 13.60 1.19 5.27
N VAL A 48 14.24 0.04 5.03
CA VAL A 48 14.12 -1.13 5.89
C VAL A 48 15.50 -1.52 6.38
N THR A 49 15.58 -2.01 7.61
CA THR A 49 16.86 -2.44 8.21
C THR A 49 17.30 -3.81 7.70
N SER A 50 16.37 -4.58 7.12
CA SER A 50 16.63 -5.86 6.46
C SER A 50 15.43 -6.26 5.60
N THR A 51 15.64 -7.18 4.67
CA THR A 51 14.64 -7.65 3.70
C THR A 51 13.98 -8.96 4.13
N ASN A 52 14.08 -9.30 5.42
CA ASN A 52 13.36 -10.44 5.97
C ASN A 52 11.84 -10.19 5.98
N ALA A 53 11.05 -11.26 5.89
CA ALA A 53 9.60 -11.18 5.79
C ALA A 53 8.92 -10.43 6.95
N ILE A 54 9.48 -10.49 8.17
CA ILE A 54 8.91 -9.81 9.34
C ILE A 54 9.09 -8.30 9.22
N THR A 55 10.29 -7.85 8.86
CA THR A 55 10.60 -6.43 8.67
C THR A 55 9.82 -5.84 7.49
N LEU A 56 9.71 -6.59 6.38
CA LEU A 56 8.93 -6.18 5.23
C LEU A 56 7.44 -6.05 5.56
N LYS A 57 6.86 -7.04 6.27
CA LYS A 57 5.45 -6.98 6.71
C LYS A 57 5.18 -5.76 7.59
N ALA A 58 6.04 -5.51 8.58
CA ALA A 58 5.89 -4.36 9.47
C ALA A 58 6.03 -3.02 8.73
N ALA A 59 6.95 -2.93 7.76
CA ALA A 59 7.14 -1.74 6.94
C ALA A 59 5.92 -1.46 6.04
N VAL A 60 5.36 -2.51 5.44
CA VAL A 60 4.11 -2.45 4.67
C VAL A 60 2.95 -1.99 5.55
N GLU A 61 2.75 -2.61 6.72
CA GLU A 61 1.69 -2.22 7.67
C GLU A 61 1.82 -0.76 8.12
N ALA A 62 3.04 -0.29 8.40
CA ALA A 62 3.29 1.09 8.81
C ALA A 62 3.02 2.10 7.68
N LEU A 63 3.45 1.81 6.45
CA LEU A 63 3.18 2.66 5.29
C LEU A 63 1.70 2.68 4.95
N LEU A 64 1.04 1.53 4.95
CA LEU A 64 -0.41 1.45 4.77
C LEU A 64 -1.13 2.20 5.88
N ALA A 65 -0.76 2.06 7.16
CA ALA A 65 -1.36 2.87 8.21
C ALA A 65 -1.18 4.37 7.92
N LYS A 66 0.03 4.84 7.60
CA LYS A 66 0.29 6.26 7.32
C LYS A 66 -0.51 6.82 6.14
N HIS A 67 -0.66 6.05 5.08
CA HIS A 67 -1.29 6.50 3.82
C HIS A 67 -2.78 6.17 3.75
N LEU A 68 -3.22 5.02 4.27
CA LEU A 68 -4.63 4.61 4.39
C LEU A 68 -5.36 5.29 5.56
N LEU A 69 -4.69 5.73 6.64
CA LEU A 69 -5.30 6.63 7.64
C LEU A 69 -5.53 8.05 7.09
N ARG A 70 -4.85 8.41 5.98
CA ARG A 70 -5.07 9.66 5.25
C ARG A 70 -6.05 9.54 4.10
N LEU A 71 -6.41 8.31 3.69
CA LEU A 71 -7.62 8.14 2.89
C LEU A 71 -8.80 8.42 3.80
N PRO A 72 -9.82 9.19 3.36
CA PRO A 72 -10.98 9.44 4.19
C PRO A 72 -11.52 8.09 4.64
N THR A 73 -11.59 7.92 5.96
CA THR A 73 -12.01 6.74 6.69
C THR A 73 -13.07 5.98 5.91
N ILE A 74 -12.75 4.75 5.50
CA ILE A 74 -13.74 3.82 4.93
C ILE A 74 -14.81 3.66 6.01
N ARG A 75 -15.92 4.37 5.85
CA ARG A 75 -17.10 4.22 6.71
C ARG A 75 -17.91 3.09 6.13
N GLY A 76 -17.81 1.91 6.73
CA GLY A 76 -18.86 0.92 6.60
C GLY A 76 -20.12 1.50 7.24
N GLN A 77 -21.16 1.78 6.45
CA GLN A 77 -22.49 1.91 7.00
C GLN A 77 -23.04 0.49 7.16
N GLY A 78 -23.23 0.06 8.41
CA GLY A 78 -24.04 -1.12 8.70
C GLY A 78 -25.49 -0.84 8.33
N PRO A 79 -26.27 -1.86 7.93
CA PRO A 79 -27.69 -1.70 7.64
C PRO A 79 -28.46 -1.37 8.93
N ASN A 80 -29.37 -0.41 8.83
CA ASN A 80 -30.44 -0.19 9.80
C ASN A 80 -31.35 -1.41 9.89
#